data_AF-A0A2S8ZTJ9-F1
#
_entry.id   AF-A0A2S8ZTJ9-F1
#
_cell.length_a   1.000
_cell.length_b   1.000
_cell.length_c   1.000
_cell.angle_alpha   90.00
_cell.angle_beta   90.00
_cell.angle_gamma   90.00
#
_symmetry.space_group_name_H-M   'P 1'
#
loop_
_entity.id
_entity.type
_entity.pdbx_description
1 polymer ?
#
loop_
_entity_poly.entity_id
_entity_poly.type
_entity_poly.pdbx_seq_one_letter_code
_entity_poly.pdbx_strand_id
1 'polypeptide(L)'
;MDRKLVLNAQLAIARGHRVEVTEQRDDAADEAVVFAVIDLDTGIRYRRAEDPRGEVSRWLGRVLDCTVMIGGHGAHTVLSVMPDGGGASAKAALRGADAAAEAAKAEADRWGGADRTPEPPAERVW
;
A
#
# COMPACT_ATOMS: atom_id res chain seq x y z
N MET A 1 -11.63 -2.34 2.90
CA MET A 1 -12.66 -2.92 2.01
C MET A 1 -11.94 -3.77 1.00
N ASP A 2 -12.42 -4.97 0.71
CA ASP A 2 -11.85 -5.84 -0.31
C ASP A 2 -12.16 -5.31 -1.71
N ARG A 3 -11.29 -5.64 -2.66
CA ARG A 3 -11.42 -5.27 -4.07
C ARG A 3 -11.60 -6.52 -4.91
N LYS A 4 -12.60 -6.48 -5.80
CA LYS A 4 -12.89 -7.56 -6.73
C LYS A 4 -12.22 -7.27 -8.06
N LEU A 5 -11.39 -8.19 -8.53
CA LEU A 5 -10.61 -8.07 -9.76
C LEU A 5 -11.07 -9.15 -10.75
N VAL A 6 -11.28 -8.78 -12.01
CA VAL A 6 -11.64 -9.71 -13.08
C VAL A 6 -10.52 -9.74 -14.11
N LEU A 7 -9.98 -10.93 -14.35
CA LEU A 7 -8.89 -11.17 -15.27
C LEU A 7 -9.41 -12.03 -16.42
N ASN A 8 -9.17 -11.61 -17.66
CA ASN A 8 -9.47 -12.42 -18.85
C ASN A 8 -8.37 -13.46 -19.08
N ALA A 9 -8.12 -14.28 -18.07
CA ALA A 9 -7.14 -15.36 -18.07
C ALA A 9 -7.50 -16.41 -17.02
N GLN A 10 -6.91 -17.59 -17.18
CA GLN A 10 -7.00 -18.67 -16.20
C GLN A 10 -5.76 -18.62 -15.32
N LEU A 11 -5.90 -18.00 -14.14
CA LEU A 11 -4.81 -17.79 -13.20
C LEU A 11 -5.25 -18.26 -11.82
N ALA A 12 -4.68 -19.37 -11.36
CA ALA A 12 -4.89 -19.82 -9.98
C ALA A 12 -3.86 -19.17 -9.07
N ILE A 13 -4.32 -18.34 -8.14
CA ILE A 13 -3.53 -17.80 -7.02
C ILE A 13 -4.14 -18.32 -5.72
N ALA A 14 -3.32 -18.87 -4.83
CA ALA A 14 -3.84 -19.43 -3.59
C ALA A 14 -4.27 -18.34 -2.61
N ARG A 15 -5.25 -18.66 -1.76
CA ARG A 15 -5.70 -17.77 -0.68
C ARG A 15 -4.54 -17.46 0.27
N GLY A 16 -4.45 -16.19 0.68
CA GLY A 16 -3.43 -15.69 1.59
C GLY A 16 -2.15 -15.19 0.90
N HIS A 17 -1.93 -15.56 -0.37
CA HIS A 17 -0.80 -15.07 -1.15
C HIS A 17 -0.84 -13.55 -1.27
N ARG A 18 0.35 -12.96 -1.21
CA ARG A 18 0.61 -11.56 -1.46
C ARG A 18 0.62 -11.34 -2.94
N VAL A 19 -0.17 -10.37 -3.37
CA VAL A 19 -0.23 -9.98 -4.77
C VAL A 19 0.13 -8.53 -4.92
N GLU A 20 0.76 -8.25 -6.04
CA GLU A 20 0.88 -6.91 -6.56
C GLU A 20 0.00 -6.75 -7.77
N VAL A 21 -0.80 -5.70 -7.75
CA VAL A 21 -1.78 -5.41 -8.78
C VAL A 21 -1.41 -4.09 -9.44
N THR A 22 -1.39 -4.12 -10.76
CA THR A 22 -1.20 -2.94 -11.60
C THR A 22 -2.52 -2.69 -12.33
N GLU A 23 -3.10 -1.53 -12.09
CA GLU A 23 -4.38 -1.11 -12.67
C GLU A 23 -4.17 0.14 -13.50
N GLN A 24 -4.87 0.19 -14.62
CA GLN A 24 -4.97 1.38 -15.44
C GLN A 24 -6.31 2.05 -15.15
N ARG A 25 -6.27 3.35 -14.85
CA ARG A 25 -7.48 4.17 -14.78
C ARG A 25 -7.74 4.72 -16.17
N ASP A 26 -8.94 4.47 -16.69
CA ASP A 26 -9.42 5.14 -17.89
C ASP A 26 -10.17 6.39 -17.45
N ASP A 27 -9.83 7.56 -17.99
CA ASP A 27 -10.52 8.81 -17.65
C ASP A 27 -11.96 8.83 -18.22
N ALA A 28 -12.28 7.97 -19.18
CA ALA A 28 -13.60 7.84 -19.79
C ALA A 28 -14.49 6.75 -19.13
N ALA A 29 -13.89 5.77 -18.45
CA ALA A 29 -14.62 4.71 -17.77
C ALA A 29 -14.34 4.77 -16.26
N ASP A 30 -15.40 4.86 -15.45
CA ASP A 30 -15.27 4.94 -13.98
C ASP A 30 -14.75 3.63 -13.33
N GLU A 31 -14.37 2.63 -14.15
CA GLU A 31 -13.85 1.34 -13.74
C GLU A 31 -12.35 1.22 -14.05
N ALA A 32 -11.55 0.97 -13.00
CA ALA A 32 -10.14 0.65 -13.15
C ALA A 32 -9.96 -0.75 -13.75
N VAL A 33 -9.23 -0.84 -14.85
CA VAL A 33 -8.96 -2.11 -15.55
C VAL A 33 -7.67 -2.71 -15.04
N VAL A 34 -7.72 -3.98 -14.63
CA VAL A 34 -6.52 -4.70 -14.19
C VAL A 34 -5.63 -5.03 -15.39
N PHE A 35 -4.42 -4.50 -15.35
CA PHE A 35 -3.42 -4.62 -16.40
C PHE A 35 -2.43 -5.75 -16.12
N ALA A 36 -1.97 -5.87 -14.87
CA ALA A 36 -1.07 -6.93 -14.44
C ALA A 36 -1.34 -7.36 -13.00
N VAL A 37 -1.09 -8.64 -12.72
CA VAL A 37 -1.10 -9.22 -11.38
C VAL A 37 0.13 -10.08 -11.20
N ILE A 38 0.84 -9.91 -10.10
CA ILE A 38 2.01 -10.73 -9.74
C ILE A 38 1.71 -11.40 -8.41
N ASP A 39 1.76 -12.73 -8.37
CA ASP A 39 1.83 -13.50 -7.14
C ASP A 39 3.27 -13.40 -6.60
N LEU A 40 3.44 -12.74 -5.46
CA LEU A 40 4.75 -12.48 -4.86
C LEU A 40 5.29 -13.68 -4.08
N ASP A 41 4.45 -14.66 -3.75
CA ASP A 41 4.84 -15.88 -3.05
C ASP A 41 5.36 -16.93 -4.03
N THR A 42 4.77 -17.01 -5.24
CA THR A 42 5.18 -17.99 -6.27
C THR A 42 6.00 -17.37 -7.41
N GLY A 43 5.94 -16.06 -7.59
CA GLY A 43 6.56 -15.35 -8.71
C GLY A 43 5.79 -15.46 -10.03
N ILE A 44 4.61 -16.11 -10.05
CA ILE A 44 3.75 -16.20 -11.24
C ILE A 44 3.20 -14.82 -11.60
N ARG A 45 3.25 -14.47 -12.88
CA ARG A 45 2.84 -13.15 -13.38
C ARG A 45 1.80 -13.28 -14.47
N TYR A 46 0.76 -12.49 -14.36
CA TYR A 46 -0.19 -12.22 -15.42
C TYR A 46 -0.02 -10.77 -15.89
N ARG A 47 -0.03 -10.58 -17.21
CA ARG A 47 -0.01 -9.27 -17.86
C ARG A 47 -0.85 -9.33 -19.11
N ARG A 48 -1.64 -8.29 -19.37
CA ARG A 48 -2.27 -8.08 -20.68
C ARG A 48 -1.21 -7.87 -21.76
N ALA A 49 -1.50 -8.32 -22.98
CA ALA A 49 -0.56 -8.22 -24.09
C ALA A 49 -0.52 -6.80 -24.68
N GLU A 50 -1.60 -6.04 -24.55
CA GLU A 50 -1.66 -4.64 -24.94
C GLU A 50 -0.82 -3.77 -24.01
N ASP A 51 -0.25 -2.68 -24.52
CA ASP A 51 0.40 -1.67 -23.68
C ASP A 51 -0.66 -0.82 -22.93
N PRO A 52 -0.38 -0.39 -21.69
CA PRO A 52 -1.31 0.42 -20.94
C PRO A 52 -1.42 1.81 -21.58
N ARG A 53 -2.63 2.32 -21.71
CA ARG A 53 -2.94 3.61 -22.35
C ARG A 53 -3.51 4.61 -21.34
N GLY A 54 -2.68 5.12 -20.43
CA GLY A 54 -3.12 6.09 -19.43
C GLY A 54 -2.31 6.05 -18.15
N GLU A 55 -2.86 6.63 -17.09
CA GLU A 55 -2.24 6.58 -15.77
C GLU A 55 -2.35 5.16 -15.18
N VAL A 56 -1.21 4.66 -14.71
CA VAL A 56 -1.09 3.33 -14.13
C VAL A 56 -0.82 3.47 -12.64
N SER A 57 -1.61 2.78 -11.83
CA SER A 57 -1.43 2.69 -10.39
C SER A 57 -1.01 1.27 -9.99
N ARG A 58 -0.21 1.16 -8.94
CA ARG A 58 0.30 -0.12 -8.42
C ARG A 58 0.04 -0.19 -6.93
N TRP A 59 -0.49 -1.31 -6.47
CA TRP A 59 -0.79 -1.54 -5.06
C TRP A 59 -0.57 -3.00 -4.67
N LEU A 60 -0.37 -3.23 -3.37
CA LEU A 60 -0.16 -4.54 -2.78
C LEU A 60 -1.40 -4.99 -2.02
N GLY A 61 -1.63 -6.29 -1.98
CA GLY A 61 -2.71 -6.86 -1.18
C GLY A 61 -2.57 -8.36 -0.96
N ARG A 62 -3.58 -8.94 -0.33
CA ARG A 62 -3.66 -10.37 -0.05
C ARG A 62 -4.90 -10.97 -0.65
N VAL A 63 -4.75 -12.13 -1.28
CA VAL A 63 -5.88 -12.88 -1.85
C VAL A 63 -6.75 -13.42 -0.73
N LEU A 64 -8.04 -13.05 -0.72
CA LEU A 64 -9.06 -13.59 0.16
C LEU A 64 -9.75 -14.79 -0.47
N ASP A 65 -10.01 -14.71 -1.78
CA ASP A 65 -10.67 -15.74 -2.56
C ASP A 65 -10.24 -15.66 -4.04
N CYS A 66 -10.29 -16.80 -4.73
CA CYS A 66 -9.94 -16.95 -6.13
C CYS A 66 -10.86 -17.96 -6.79
N THR A 67 -11.65 -17.50 -7.75
CA THR A 67 -12.53 -18.35 -8.57
C THR A 67 -12.05 -18.33 -10.01
N VAL A 68 -11.66 -19.49 -10.52
CA VAL A 68 -11.26 -19.67 -11.93
C VAL A 68 -12.42 -20.31 -12.70
N MET A 69 -12.97 -19.58 -13.67
CA MET A 69 -14.01 -20.08 -14.56
C MET A 69 -13.36 -20.73 -15.79
N ILE A 70 -13.57 -22.04 -15.94
CA ILE A 70 -13.00 -22.86 -17.02
C ILE A 70 -14.12 -23.30 -17.98
N GLY A 71 -13.91 -23.13 -19.28
CA GLY A 71 -14.82 -23.57 -20.35
C GLY A 71 -15.86 -22.51 -20.79
N GLY A 72 -16.19 -22.52 -22.09
CA GLY A 72 -17.16 -21.61 -22.72
C GLY A 72 -16.58 -20.33 -23.35
N HIS A 73 -17.45 -19.47 -23.90
CA HIS A 73 -17.09 -18.10 -24.29
C HIS A 73 -16.95 -17.25 -23.03
N GLY A 74 -15.70 -16.98 -22.61
CA GLY A 74 -15.40 -16.10 -21.48
C GLY A 74 -14.72 -16.78 -20.29
N ALA A 75 -13.71 -17.62 -20.53
CA ALA A 75 -12.84 -18.09 -19.45
C ALA A 75 -12.17 -16.89 -18.77
N HIS A 76 -12.35 -16.77 -17.45
CA HIS A 76 -11.85 -15.64 -16.67
C HIS A 76 -11.57 -16.08 -15.23
N THR A 77 -10.79 -15.28 -14.53
CA THR A 77 -10.52 -15.44 -13.11
C THR A 77 -11.11 -14.25 -12.37
N VAL A 78 -11.78 -14.52 -11.26
CA VAL A 78 -12.25 -13.52 -10.31
C VAL A 78 -11.42 -13.64 -9.03
N LEU A 79 -10.75 -12.56 -8.63
CA LEU A 79 -10.00 -12.48 -7.38
C LEU A 79 -10.66 -11.50 -6.44
N SER A 80 -10.84 -11.88 -5.18
CA SER A 80 -11.13 -10.95 -4.10
C SER A 80 -9.84 -10.69 -3.33
N VAL A 81 -9.39 -9.45 -3.30
CA VAL A 81 -8.10 -9.05 -2.72
C VAL A 81 -8.34 -8.01 -1.63
N MET A 82 -7.78 -8.22 -0.44
CA MET A 82 -7.68 -7.19 0.58
C MET A 82 -6.46 -6.32 0.28
N PRO A 83 -6.60 -5.03 -0.06
CA PRO A 83 -5.46 -4.15 -0.22
C PRO A 83 -4.71 -4.04 1.12
N ASP A 84 -3.39 -4.12 1.06
CA ASP A 84 -2.55 -3.77 2.20
C ASP A 84 -2.77 -2.26 2.41
N GLY A 85 -3.25 -1.82 3.58
CA GLY A 85 -3.64 -0.43 3.88
C GLY A 85 -2.52 0.63 3.77
N GLY A 86 -1.37 0.28 3.20
CA GLY A 86 -0.23 1.14 2.94
C GLY A 86 -0.34 1.85 1.60
N GLY A 87 -1.29 2.79 1.48
CA GLY A 87 -1.30 3.80 0.43
C GLY A 87 -0.28 4.92 0.64
N ALA A 88 0.57 4.84 1.67
CA ALA A 88 1.69 5.75 1.83
C ALA A 88 2.85 5.25 0.96
N SER A 89 3.07 5.90 -0.18
CA SER A 89 4.33 5.74 -0.92
C SER A 89 5.51 5.92 0.04
N ALA A 90 6.67 5.31 -0.26
CA ALA A 90 7.88 5.50 0.56
C ALA A 90 8.18 6.99 0.86
N LYS A 91 7.84 7.88 -0.08
CA LYS A 91 7.92 9.34 0.07
C LYS A 91 6.92 9.91 1.06
N ALA A 92 5.69 9.41 1.09
CA ALA A 92 4.68 9.81 2.09
C ALA A 92 5.06 9.28 3.48
N ALA A 93 5.60 8.07 3.57
CA ALA A 93 6.14 7.52 4.82
C ALA A 93 7.34 8.35 5.33
N LEU A 94 8.26 8.73 4.45
CA LEU A 94 9.41 9.59 4.80
C LEU A 94 8.95 10.96 5.31
N ARG A 95 8.00 11.60 4.63
CA ARG A 95 7.40 12.87 5.07
C ARG A 95 6.71 12.75 6.43
N GLY A 96 6.04 11.62 6.69
CA GLY A 96 5.44 11.34 7.99
C GLY A 96 6.48 11.20 9.11
N ALA A 97 7.62 10.55 8.82
CA ALA A 97 8.73 10.44 9.75
C ALA A 97 9.40 11.79 10.03
N ASP A 98 9.64 12.61 9.00
CA ASP A 98 10.20 13.96 9.14
C ASP A 98 9.28 14.84 10.00
N ALA A 99 7.96 14.79 9.76
CA ALA A 99 6.98 15.53 10.55
C ALA A 99 6.96 15.09 12.03
N ALA A 100 7.09 13.79 12.29
CA ALA A 100 7.16 13.26 13.65
C ALA A 100 8.45 13.68 14.37
N ALA A 101 9.58 13.71 13.65
CA ALA A 101 10.86 14.16 14.19
C ALA A 101 10.82 15.64 14.58
N GLU A 102 10.27 16.50 13.74
CA GLU A 102 10.10 17.92 14.05
C GLU A 102 9.14 18.14 15.22
N ALA A 103 8.06 17.37 15.32
CA ALA A 103 7.14 17.44 16.46
C ALA A 103 7.82 17.03 17.79
N ALA A 104 8.65 15.99 17.77
CA ALA A 104 9.41 15.54 18.93
C ALA A 104 10.45 16.59 19.35
N LYS A 105 11.14 17.21 18.39
CA LYS A 105 12.09 18.31 18.65
C LYS A 105 11.39 19.52 19.27
N ALA A 106 10.24 19.91 18.73
CA ALA A 106 9.44 21.01 19.28
C ALA A 106 8.95 20.73 20.72
N GLU A 107 8.66 19.48 21.07
CA GLU A 107 8.34 19.09 22.45
C GLU A 107 9.57 19.13 23.36
N ALA A 108 10.73 18.67 22.88
CA ALA A 108 11.99 18.75 23.62
C ALA A 108 12.39 20.21 23.91
N ASP A 109 12.22 21.10 22.93
CA ASP A 109 12.46 22.53 23.09
C ASP A 109 11.50 23.16 24.11
N ARG A 110 10.22 22.73 24.14
CA ARG A 110 9.23 23.16 25.14
C ARG A 110 9.62 22.76 26.56
N TRP A 111 10.22 21.59 26.73
CA TRP A 111 10.62 21.11 28.05
C TRP A 111 11.90 21.77 28.56
N GLY A 112 12.57 22.57 27.70
CA GLY A 112 13.77 23.32 28.04
C GLY A 112 14.88 22.37 28.42
N GLY A 113 15.52 21.77 27.40
CA GLY A 113 16.53 20.71 27.50
C GLY A 113 17.49 20.80 28.68
N ALA A 114 18.16 19.70 29.00
CA ALA A 114 18.92 19.41 30.23
C ALA A 114 19.92 20.47 30.77
N ASP A 115 20.08 21.61 30.12
CA ASP A 115 20.87 22.79 30.48
C ASP A 115 20.13 23.80 31.37
N ARG A 116 19.04 23.43 32.06
CA ARG A 116 18.49 24.30 33.09
C ARG A 116 19.53 24.42 34.21
N THR A 117 20.20 25.57 34.29
CA THR A 117 21.18 25.86 35.36
C THR A 117 20.52 25.55 36.70
N PRO A 118 21.06 24.61 37.50
CA PRO A 118 20.49 24.27 38.79
C PRO A 118 20.35 25.54 39.63
N GLU A 119 19.18 25.75 40.21
CA GLU A 119 18.94 26.90 41.09
C GLU A 119 19.94 26.83 42.26
N PRO A 120 20.71 27.91 42.53
CA PRO A 120 21.70 27.87 43.58
C PRO A 120 21.01 27.60 44.93
N PRO A 121 21.61 26.77 45.81
CA PRO A 121 21.00 26.46 47.09
C PRO A 121 20.79 27.75 47.90
N ALA A 122 19.58 27.92 48.42
CA ALA A 122 19.23 29.07 49.24
C ALA A 122 20.21 29.21 50.42
N GLU A 123 20.66 30.44 50.66
CA GLU A 123 21.63 30.77 51.70
C GLU A 123 21.05 30.39 53.07
N ARG A 124 21.63 29.37 53.71
CA ARG A 124 21.26 28.97 55.06
C ARG A 124 21.93 29.92 56.04
N VAL A 125 21.18 30.92 56.49
CA VAL A 125 21.58 31.78 57.60
C VAL A 125 21.36 31.00 58.89
N TRP A 126 22.46 30.74 59.61
CA TRP A 126 22.47 30.14 60.95
C TRP A 126 22.53 31.22 62.01
#